data_AF-A0A9D4VTF2-F1
#
_entry.id   AF-A0A9D4VTF2-F1
#
_cell.length_a   1.000
_cell.length_b   1.000
_cell.length_c   1.000
_cell.angle_alpha   90.00
_cell.angle_beta   90.00
_cell.angle_gamma   90.00
#
_symmetry.space_group_name_H-M   'P 1'
#
loop_
_entity.id
_entity.type
_entity.pdbx_description
1 polymer ?
#
loop_
_entity_poly.entity_id
_entity_poly.type
_entity_poly.pdbx_seq_one_letter_code
_entity_poly.pdbx_strand_id
1 'polypeptide(L)'
;MYRFLVDETPIRVHTNMEHRGIPYPKDQAMGVYSSIWNADDWATQGGRVKTDWSHAPFLVTYKSFEINACECPVSVAGMDNRKRCSSSEDKKYWWDEPKLSELNLHQSHQLMWVRAKHMVYDYCNDASRFPVTPLECLHHRHRLF
;
A
#
# COMPACT_ATOMS: atom_id res chain seq x y z
N MET A 1 9.44 -4.15 -0.04
CA MET A 1 8.05 -4.61 0.24
C MET A 1 7.22 -3.40 0.60
N TYR A 2 6.00 -3.26 0.06
CA TYR A 2 5.09 -2.16 0.43
C TYR A 2 4.24 -2.54 1.63
N ARG A 3 4.16 -1.64 2.61
CA ARG A 3 3.38 -1.80 3.83
C ARG A 3 2.37 -0.66 3.93
N PHE A 4 1.14 -0.99 4.25
CA PHE A 4 0.08 -0.03 4.58
C PHE A 4 -0.19 -0.15 6.07
N LEU A 5 -0.11 0.97 6.79
CA LEU A 5 -0.09 1.02 8.25
C LEU A 5 -1.18 1.99 8.74
N VAL A 6 -1.79 1.66 9.88
CA VAL A 6 -2.60 2.57 10.70
C VAL A 6 -2.04 2.49 12.10
N ASP A 7 -1.55 3.60 12.66
CA ASP A 7 -0.92 3.64 13.99
C ASP A 7 0.12 2.50 14.17
N GLU A 8 1.03 2.36 13.20
CA GLU A 8 2.06 1.30 13.14
C GLU A 8 1.55 -0.14 12.93
N THR A 9 0.23 -0.35 12.92
CA THR A 9 -0.40 -1.66 12.70
C THR A 9 -0.50 -1.96 11.19
N PRO A 10 0.12 -3.05 10.69
CA PRO A 10 0.03 -3.42 9.29
C PRO A 10 -1.39 -3.88 8.94
N ILE A 11 -2.02 -3.18 8.00
CA ILE A 11 -3.36 -3.53 7.48
C ILE A 11 -3.28 -4.23 6.11
N ARG A 12 -2.18 -4.01 5.36
CA ARG A 12 -1.90 -4.68 4.09
C ARG A 12 -0.40 -4.71 3.83
N VAL A 13 0.04 -5.80 3.20
CA VAL A 13 1.39 -5.95 2.67
C VAL A 13 1.29 -6.32 1.20
N HIS A 14 2.14 -5.72 0.38
CA HIS A 14 2.32 -6.08 -1.02
C HIS A 14 3.81 -6.37 -1.29
N THR A 15 4.10 -7.65 -1.49
CA THR A 15 5.46 -8.18 -1.66
C THR A 15 5.90 -8.10 -3.12
N ASN A 16 7.19 -7.83 -3.36
CA ASN A 16 7.73 -7.88 -4.71
C ASN A 16 7.73 -9.34 -5.21
N MET A 17 6.94 -9.61 -6.25
CA MET A 17 6.85 -10.91 -6.91
C MET A 17 7.17 -10.82 -8.40
N GLU A 18 8.07 -9.92 -8.80
CA GLU A 18 8.51 -9.80 -10.20
C GLU A 18 9.14 -11.09 -10.73
N HIS A 19 9.78 -11.89 -9.87
CA HIS A 19 10.29 -13.23 -10.21
C HIS A 19 9.17 -14.20 -10.65
N ARG A 20 7.91 -13.86 -10.42
CA ARG A 20 6.70 -14.59 -10.85
C ARG A 20 5.93 -13.86 -11.95
N GLY A 21 6.51 -12.80 -12.52
CA GLY A 21 5.90 -11.99 -13.57
C GLY A 21 4.88 -10.96 -13.08
N ILE A 22 4.78 -10.71 -11.77
CA ILE A 22 3.87 -9.70 -11.22
C ILE A 22 4.58 -8.34 -11.18
N PRO A 23 4.06 -7.31 -11.88
CA PRO A 23 4.66 -5.98 -11.85
C PRO A 23 4.74 -5.44 -10.42
N TYR A 24 5.83 -4.75 -10.10
CA TYR A 24 6.03 -4.14 -8.80
C TYR A 24 6.48 -2.67 -8.97
N PRO A 25 5.91 -1.72 -8.22
CA PRO A 25 6.34 -0.32 -8.30
C PRO A 25 7.76 -0.19 -7.75
N LYS A 26 8.77 -0.10 -8.62
CA LYS A 26 10.17 0.13 -8.21
C LYS A 26 10.92 1.11 -9.10
N ASP A 27 10.55 1.19 -10.38
CA ASP A 27 11.33 1.92 -11.40
C ASP A 27 10.73 3.29 -11.74
N GLN A 28 9.53 3.60 -11.24
CA GLN A 28 8.84 4.87 -11.47
C GLN A 28 8.78 5.67 -10.17
N ALA A 29 9.36 6.87 -10.18
CA ALA A 29 9.26 7.80 -9.06
C ALA A 29 7.79 8.23 -8.87
N MET A 30 7.39 8.40 -7.60
CA MET A 30 6.02 8.72 -7.22
C MET A 30 5.96 10.03 -6.45
N GLY A 31 4.85 10.77 -6.63
CA GLY A 31 4.48 11.89 -5.77
C GLY A 31 3.51 11.44 -4.67
N VAL A 32 3.49 12.17 -3.56
CA VAL A 32 2.49 12.00 -2.49
C VAL A 32 1.35 12.97 -2.75
N TYR A 33 0.12 12.47 -2.77
CA TYR A 33 -1.07 13.27 -3.05
C TYR A 33 -2.12 13.07 -1.94
N SER A 34 -2.88 14.11 -1.67
CA SER A 34 -4.04 14.07 -0.76
C SER A 34 -5.14 14.95 -1.35
N SER A 35 -6.39 14.48 -1.30
CA SER A 35 -7.56 15.21 -1.80
C SER A 35 -8.82 14.83 -1.03
N ILE A 36 -9.75 15.77 -0.96
CA ILE A 36 -11.14 15.55 -0.58
C ILE A 36 -11.99 15.83 -1.83
N TRP A 37 -12.84 14.88 -2.23
CA TRP A 37 -13.66 15.00 -3.44
C TRP A 37 -14.92 14.13 -3.33
N ASN A 38 -15.96 14.46 -4.11
CA ASN A 38 -17.20 13.69 -4.17
C ASN A 38 -17.06 12.48 -5.11
N ALA A 39 -17.33 11.28 -4.59
CA ALA A 39 -17.28 10.01 -5.31
C ALA A 39 -18.60 9.21 -5.19
N ASP A 40 -19.73 9.91 -5.35
CA ASP A 40 -21.10 9.40 -5.19
C ASP A 40 -21.40 8.10 -5.94
N ASP A 41 -20.73 7.83 -7.06
CA ASP A 41 -21.01 6.65 -7.89
C ASP A 41 -20.52 5.33 -7.26
N TRP A 42 -19.64 5.38 -6.26
CA TRP A 42 -19.08 4.15 -5.68
C TRP A 42 -18.71 4.21 -4.19
N ALA A 43 -18.48 5.39 -3.60
CA ALA A 43 -17.83 5.51 -2.29
C ALA A 43 -18.62 4.90 -1.11
N THR A 44 -19.93 5.12 -1.02
CA THR A 44 -20.75 4.68 0.12
C THR A 44 -21.77 3.63 -0.31
N GLN A 45 -21.67 2.42 0.27
CA GLN A 45 -22.49 1.26 -0.07
C GLN A 45 -22.53 0.95 -1.59
N GLY A 46 -21.38 1.07 -2.26
CA GLY A 46 -21.29 0.86 -3.71
C GLY A 46 -22.06 1.91 -4.52
N GLY A 47 -22.17 3.14 -4.01
CA GLY A 47 -22.82 4.27 -4.68
C GLY A 47 -24.32 4.42 -4.41
N ARG A 48 -24.90 3.60 -3.52
CA ARG A 48 -26.32 3.67 -3.14
C ARG A 48 -26.65 4.88 -2.29
N VAL A 49 -25.72 5.29 -1.43
CA VAL A 49 -25.89 6.47 -0.56
C VAL A 49 -25.12 7.62 -1.19
N LYS A 50 -25.82 8.72 -1.46
CA LYS A 50 -25.27 9.93 -2.09
C LYS A 50 -24.95 10.99 -1.04
N THR A 51 -24.06 11.90 -1.40
CA THR A 51 -23.64 13.01 -0.56
C THR A 51 -24.82 13.93 -0.27
N ASP A 52 -25.13 14.12 1.01
CA ASP A 52 -26.08 15.14 1.45
C ASP A 52 -25.37 16.47 1.65
N TRP A 53 -25.47 17.34 0.65
CA TRP A 53 -24.81 18.65 0.63
C TRP A 53 -25.35 19.63 1.66
N SER A 54 -26.47 19.34 2.33
CA SER A 54 -26.94 20.16 3.45
C SER A 54 -26.02 20.09 4.67
N HIS A 55 -25.17 19.05 4.77
CA HIS A 55 -24.16 18.90 5.82
C HIS A 55 -22.80 19.54 5.47
N ALA A 56 -22.70 20.29 4.37
CA ALA A 56 -21.48 21.00 4.02
C ALA A 56 -21.16 22.13 5.02
N PRO A 57 -19.88 22.48 5.22
CA PRO A 57 -18.69 21.96 4.54
C PRO A 57 -18.17 20.64 5.13
N PHE A 58 -17.70 19.75 4.24
CA PHE A 58 -16.96 18.55 4.65
C PHE A 58 -15.49 18.91 4.89
N LEU A 59 -15.04 18.85 6.15
CA LEU A 59 -13.70 19.26 6.53
C LEU A 59 -12.81 18.05 6.84
N VAL A 60 -11.61 18.01 6.23
CA VAL A 60 -10.55 17.09 6.60
C VAL A 60 -9.34 17.89 7.07
N THR A 61 -8.76 17.48 8.19
CA THR A 61 -7.56 18.11 8.77
C THR A 61 -6.39 17.15 8.65
N TYR A 62 -5.27 17.64 8.14
CA TYR A 62 -4.02 16.90 8.01
C TYR A 62 -2.95 17.54 8.90
N LYS A 63 -2.09 16.72 9.47
CA LYS A 63 -0.92 17.13 10.25
C LYS A 63 0.24 16.17 9.95
N SER A 64 1.44 16.54 10.40
CA SER A 64 2.64 15.68 10.32
C SER A 64 3.03 15.30 8.88
N PHE A 65 3.27 16.30 8.04
CA PHE A 65 3.77 16.12 6.67
C PHE A 65 5.28 15.79 6.65
N GLU A 66 5.66 14.66 7.25
CA GLU A 66 7.02 14.16 7.21
C GLU A 66 7.19 13.18 6.04
N ILE A 67 8.13 13.47 5.15
CA ILE A 67 8.49 12.59 4.03
C ILE A 67 9.96 12.22 4.19
N ASN A 68 10.20 11.00 4.69
CA ASN A 68 11.52 10.41 4.74
C ASN A 68 11.67 9.44 3.55
N ALA A 69 12.20 9.94 2.44
CA ALA A 69 12.29 9.22 1.18
C ALA A 69 13.56 9.57 0.41
N CYS A 70 13.91 8.75 -0.59
CA CYS A 70 14.91 9.13 -1.57
C CYS A 70 14.29 10.02 -2.66
N GLU A 71 14.80 11.24 -2.78
CA GLU A 71 14.32 12.22 -3.75
C GLU A 71 14.77 11.86 -5.18
N CYS A 72 13.82 11.88 -6.12
CA CYS A 72 14.02 11.60 -7.54
C CYS A 72 13.59 12.82 -8.38
N PRO A 73 14.53 13.68 -8.80
CA PRO A 73 14.20 14.83 -9.64
C PRO A 73 13.59 14.40 -10.98
N VAL A 74 12.54 15.09 -11.41
CA VAL A 74 11.83 14.82 -12.68
C VAL A 74 12.72 15.09 -13.90
N SER A 75 13.72 15.97 -13.77
CA SER A 75 14.69 16.31 -14.81
C SER A 75 15.71 15.21 -15.10
N VAL A 76 15.71 14.12 -14.31
CA VAL A 76 16.71 13.05 -14.38
C VAL A 76 16.07 11.77 -14.90
N ALA A 77 16.77 11.06 -15.79
CA ALA A 77 16.29 9.80 -16.34
C ALA A 77 16.00 8.77 -15.24
N GLY A 78 14.94 7.98 -15.41
CA GLY A 78 14.49 7.02 -14.39
C GLY A 78 15.56 6.04 -13.94
N MET A 79 16.44 5.59 -14.85
CA MET A 79 17.57 4.72 -14.50
C MET A 79 18.58 5.38 -13.55
N ASP A 80 18.83 6.67 -13.70
CA ASP A 80 19.77 7.40 -12.84
C ASP A 80 19.15 7.71 -11.48
N ASN A 81 17.85 8.03 -11.45
CA ASN A 81 17.09 8.11 -10.20
C ASN A 81 17.11 6.79 -9.42
N ARG A 82 16.98 5.66 -10.11
CA ARG A 82 17.11 4.34 -9.48
C ARG A 82 18.48 4.11 -8.85
N LYS A 83 19.57 4.45 -9.56
CA LYS A 83 20.94 4.35 -9.02
C LYS A 83 21.17 5.25 -7.80
N ARG A 84 20.52 6.43 -7.76
CA ARG A 84 20.60 7.34 -6.60
C ARG A 84 19.85 6.83 -5.37
N CYS A 85 18.79 6.07 -5.61
CA CYS A 85 17.89 5.55 -4.58
C CYS A 85 18.13 4.09 -4.20
N SER A 86 19.10 3.42 -4.81
CA SER A 86 19.61 2.15 -4.32
C SER A 86 20.60 2.36 -3.17
N SER A 87 20.48 1.57 -2.12
CA SER A 87 21.53 1.50 -1.09
C SER A 87 22.87 1.02 -1.68
N SER A 88 23.97 1.60 -1.19
CA SER A 88 25.36 1.26 -1.53
C SER A 88 26.21 1.20 -0.24
N GLU A 89 27.50 0.88 -0.36
CA GLU A 89 28.43 0.85 0.78
C GLU A 89 28.44 2.19 1.54
N ASP A 90 28.42 3.30 0.80
CA ASP A 90 28.47 4.67 1.35
C ASP A 90 27.08 5.27 1.68
N LYS A 91 26.00 4.65 1.20
CA LYS A 91 24.64 5.18 1.34
C LYS A 91 23.67 4.09 1.74
N LYS A 92 23.27 4.06 3.01
CA LYS A 92 22.32 3.08 3.54
C LYS A 92 21.03 3.77 3.93
N TYR A 93 19.93 3.33 3.34
CA TYR A 93 18.61 3.73 3.79
C TYR A 93 18.10 2.78 4.86
N TRP A 94 17.52 3.31 5.94
CA TRP A 94 17.01 2.49 7.02
C TRP A 94 15.95 1.50 6.53
N TRP A 95 15.15 1.86 5.53
CA TRP A 95 14.09 1.01 4.94
C TRP A 95 14.62 -0.15 4.10
N ASP A 96 15.89 -0.12 3.68
CA ASP A 96 16.54 -1.20 2.92
C ASP A 96 17.20 -2.24 3.85
N GLU A 97 17.15 -2.06 5.17
CA GLU A 97 17.70 -3.03 6.10
C GLU A 97 17.01 -4.40 5.99
N PRO A 98 17.74 -5.52 6.11
CA PRO A 98 17.18 -6.87 6.00
C PRO A 98 16.00 -7.12 6.95
N LYS A 99 16.01 -6.50 8.14
CA LYS A 99 14.93 -6.62 9.14
C LYS A 99 13.59 -6.04 8.64
N LEU A 100 13.61 -5.14 7.67
CA LEU A 100 12.43 -4.53 7.06
C LEU A 100 12.01 -5.19 5.74
N SER A 101 12.73 -6.22 5.29
CA SER A 101 12.31 -7.02 4.14
C SER A 101 10.99 -7.75 4.38
N GLU A 102 10.72 -8.13 5.64
CA GLU A 102 9.54 -8.92 6.06
C GLU A 102 8.90 -8.36 7.33
N LEU A 103 7.65 -8.75 7.60
CA LEU A 103 7.00 -8.44 8.88
C LEU A 103 7.62 -9.28 9.98
N ASN A 104 7.79 -8.68 11.16
CA ASN A 104 8.11 -9.48 12.34
C ASN A 104 6.88 -10.30 12.81
N LEU A 105 7.08 -11.22 13.76
CA LEU A 105 6.01 -12.09 14.27
C LEU A 105 4.81 -11.29 14.83
N HIS A 106 5.08 -10.24 15.60
CA HIS A 106 4.04 -9.38 16.18
C HIS A 106 3.22 -8.68 15.10
N GLN A 107 3.89 -8.05 14.13
CA GLN A 107 3.27 -7.42 12.96
C GLN A 107 2.45 -8.42 12.13
N SER A 108 2.93 -9.65 11.99
CA SER A 108 2.21 -10.71 11.28
C SER A 108 0.92 -11.09 12.00
N HIS A 109 0.95 -11.21 13.34
CA HIS A 109 -0.24 -11.47 14.15
C HIS A 109 -1.24 -10.32 14.07
N GLN A 110 -0.77 -9.07 14.12
CA GLN A 110 -1.62 -7.90 13.94
C GLN A 110 -2.31 -7.92 12.57
N LEU A 111 -1.57 -8.17 11.48
CA LEU A 111 -2.14 -8.26 10.14
C LEU A 111 -3.19 -9.38 10.04
N MET A 112 -2.95 -10.54 10.64
CA MET A 112 -3.93 -11.62 10.68
C MET A 112 -5.20 -11.22 11.46
N TRP A 113 -5.05 -10.54 12.59
CA TRP A 113 -6.17 -10.05 13.38
C TRP A 113 -7.00 -9.00 12.61
N VAL A 114 -6.33 -8.03 11.96
CA VAL A 114 -7.00 -7.03 11.10
C VAL A 114 -7.80 -7.72 9.99
N ARG A 115 -7.18 -8.69 9.30
CA ARG A 115 -7.86 -9.48 8.26
C ARG A 115 -9.07 -10.24 8.80
N ALA A 116 -8.96 -10.84 9.98
CA ALA A 116 -10.02 -11.65 10.57
C ALA A 116 -11.18 -10.83 11.15
N LYS A 117 -10.93 -9.59 11.59
CA LYS A 117 -11.91 -8.79 12.36
C LYS A 117 -12.41 -7.54 11.66
N HIS A 118 -11.64 -6.98 10.72
CA HIS A 118 -11.91 -5.66 10.15
C HIS A 118 -11.97 -5.65 8.60
N MET A 119 -11.57 -6.72 7.93
CA MET A 119 -11.59 -6.79 6.47
C MET A 119 -12.99 -7.10 5.95
N VAL A 120 -13.61 -6.10 5.30
CA VAL A 120 -14.95 -6.22 4.69
C VAL A 120 -14.92 -6.59 3.21
N TYR A 121 -13.79 -6.37 2.54
CA TYR A 121 -13.58 -6.69 1.13
C TYR A 121 -12.11 -7.06 0.89
N ASP A 122 -11.90 -8.11 0.10
CA ASP A 122 -10.57 -8.53 -0.36
C ASP A 122 -10.68 -9.05 -1.80
N TYR A 123 -9.97 -8.39 -2.72
CA TYR A 123 -9.94 -8.77 -4.12
C TYR A 123 -9.36 -10.18 -4.35
N CYS A 124 -8.51 -10.66 -3.43
CA CYS A 124 -7.97 -12.03 -3.49
C CYS A 124 -9.07 -13.10 -3.32
N ASN A 125 -10.17 -12.76 -2.64
CA ASN A 125 -11.29 -13.66 -2.36
C ASN A 125 -12.54 -13.33 -3.21
N ASP A 126 -12.46 -12.35 -4.10
CA ASP A 126 -13.55 -11.94 -4.98
C ASP A 126 -13.55 -12.78 -6.26
N ALA A 127 -14.15 -13.97 -6.17
CA ALA A 127 -14.25 -14.90 -7.30
C ALA A 127 -15.15 -14.39 -8.44
N SER A 128 -16.04 -13.42 -8.16
CA SER A 128 -16.87 -12.81 -9.20
C SER A 128 -16.05 -11.88 -10.09
N ARG A 129 -15.13 -11.12 -9.50
CA ARG A 129 -14.24 -10.21 -10.24
C ARG A 129 -13.03 -10.93 -10.82
N PHE A 130 -12.47 -11.88 -10.06
CA PHE A 130 -11.30 -12.65 -10.44
C PHE A 130 -11.63 -14.15 -10.41
N PRO A 131 -12.19 -14.71 -11.51
CA PRO A 131 -12.47 -16.14 -11.59
C PRO A 131 -11.22 -17.00 -11.38
N VAL A 132 -10.05 -16.48 -11.78
CA VAL A 132 -8.74 -17.03 -11.46
C VAL A 132 -8.08 -16.13 -10.43
N THR A 133 -7.73 -16.69 -9.27
CA THR A 133 -7.10 -15.95 -8.17
C THR A 133 -5.79 -15.30 -8.63
N PRO A 134 -5.58 -13.99 -8.36
CA PRO A 134 -4.32 -13.32 -8.70
C PRO A 134 -3.10 -14.00 -8.08
N LEU A 135 -1.98 -14.07 -8.81
CA LEU A 135 -0.81 -14.86 -8.43
C LEU A 135 -0.17 -14.39 -7.11
N GLU A 136 -0.27 -13.10 -6.81
CA GLU A 136 0.22 -12.49 -5.58
C GLU A 136 -0.55 -12.95 -4.35
N CYS A 137 -1.83 -13.30 -4.52
CA CYS A 137 -2.71 -13.73 -3.45
C CYS A 137 -2.41 -15.16 -2.98
N LEU A 138 -1.83 -16.00 -3.85
CA LEU A 138 -1.50 -17.39 -3.52
C LEU A 138 -0.46 -17.51 -2.38
N HIS A 139 0.36 -16.47 -2.18
CA HIS A 139 1.37 -16.41 -1.10
C HIS A 139 0.80 -15.89 0.22
N HIS A 140 -0.33 -15.19 0.18
CA HIS A 140 -0.95 -14.60 1.37
C HIS A 140 -1.90 -15.55 2.10
N ARG A 141 -2.14 -16.75 1.56
CA ARG A 141 -2.74 -17.84 2.34
C ARG A 141 -1.74 -18.30 3.39
N HIS A 142 -1.72 -17.61 4.53
CA HIS A 142 -1.30 -18.24 5.77
C HIS A 142 -2.09 -19.54 5.86
N ARG A 143 -1.39 -20.67 5.70
CA ARG A 143 -1.90 -21.95 6.17
C ARG A 143 -2.13 -21.76 7.66
N LEU A 144 -3.39 -21.54 8.02
CA LEU A 144 -3.88 -21.80 9.35
C LEU A 144 -3.52 -23.28 9.60
N PHE A 145 -2.59 -23.50 10.53
CA PHE A 145 -2.52 -24.80 11.19
C PHE A 145 -3.80 -25.01 11.99
#